data_AF-A0A0U3FRW3-F1
#
_entry.id   AF-A0A0U3FRW3-F1
#
_cell.length_a   1.000
_cell.length_b   1.000
_cell.length_c   1.000
_cell.angle_alpha   90.00
_cell.angle_beta   90.00
_cell.angle_gamma   90.00
#
_symmetry.space_group_name_H-M   'P 1'
#
loop_
_entity.id
_entity.type
_entity.pdbx_description
1 polymer ?
#
loop_
_entity_poly.entity_id
_entity_poly.type
_entity_poly.pdbx_seq_one_letter_code
_entity_poly.pdbx_strand_id
1 'polypeptide(L)'
;MWKRVLKAVWALLTVAIAWGLTIAPAEVVKEVEEITYLPFDPQSSLRHFSLFAIYSFVSATLYGWDGMLISAVLGGLTELAQWFVPWRTFDLGDLLANALGSLIGAWLTYKAFRVTEVG
;
A
#
# COMPACT_ATOMS: atom_id res chain seq x y z
N MET A 1 12.29 5.48 21.79
CA MET A 1 10.84 5.21 21.95
C MET A 1 10.11 5.31 20.62
N TRP A 2 10.21 6.43 19.91
CA TRP A 2 9.56 6.69 18.60
C TRP A 2 9.74 5.59 17.53
N LYS A 3 10.98 5.12 17.29
CA LYS A 3 11.23 4.03 16.32
C LYS A 3 10.50 2.72 16.65
N ARG A 4 10.22 2.42 17.92
CA ARG A 4 9.47 1.22 18.32
C ARG A 4 7.99 1.38 17.97
N VAL A 5 7.43 2.56 18.19
CA VAL A 5 6.06 2.90 17.80
C VAL A 5 5.92 2.80 16.28
N LEU A 6 6.83 3.41 15.51
CA LEU A 6 6.81 3.31 14.05
C LEU A 6 6.91 1.87 13.54
N LYS A 7 7.74 1.02 14.16
CA LYS A 7 7.80 -0.41 13.81
C LYS A 7 6.49 -1.14 14.09
N ALA A 8 5.81 -0.81 15.19
CA ALA A 8 4.50 -1.37 15.49
C ALA A 8 3.45 -0.90 14.47
N VAL A 9 3.43 0.39 14.14
CA VAL A 9 2.55 0.95 13.09
C VAL A 9 2.83 0.28 11.75
N TRP A 10 4.10 0.15 11.36
CA TRP A 10 4.52 -0.54 10.15
C TRP A 10 4.00 -1.97 10.10
N ALA A 11 4.21 -2.75 11.16
CA ALA A 11 3.73 -4.14 11.23
C ALA A 11 2.20 -4.23 11.17
N LEU A 12 1.49 -3.34 11.85
CA LEU A 12 0.02 -3.29 11.81
C LEU A 12 -0.48 -2.95 10.40
N LEU A 13 0.18 -2.02 9.70
CA LEU A 13 -0.15 -1.71 8.31
C LEU A 13 0.12 -2.91 7.39
N THR A 14 1.24 -3.63 7.57
CA THR A 14 1.51 -4.86 6.79
C THR A 14 0.40 -5.89 6.99
N VAL A 15 -0.03 -6.11 8.24
CA VAL A 15 -1.13 -7.03 8.55
C VAL A 15 -2.45 -6.55 7.95
N ALA A 16 -2.74 -5.25 8.03
CA ALA A 16 -3.94 -4.66 7.44
C ALA A 16 -3.97 -4.77 5.92
N ILE A 17 -2.83 -4.59 5.24
CA ILE A 17 -2.68 -4.77 3.79
C ILE A 17 -2.91 -6.24 3.43
N ALA A 18 -2.20 -7.17 4.08
CA ALA A 18 -2.35 -8.59 3.82
C ALA A 18 -3.78 -9.06 4.09
N TRP A 19 -4.41 -8.61 5.19
CA TRP A 19 -5.79 -8.97 5.46
C TRP A 19 -6.74 -8.32 4.45
N GLY A 20 -6.71 -6.99 4.34
CA GLY A 20 -7.70 -6.22 3.62
C GLY A 20 -7.64 -6.36 2.10
N LEU A 21 -6.47 -6.64 1.50
CA LEU A 21 -6.32 -6.74 0.05
C LEU A 21 -6.20 -8.18 -0.47
N THR A 22 -5.87 -9.17 0.35
CA THR A 22 -5.73 -10.56 -0.13
C THR A 22 -6.57 -11.57 0.64
N ILE A 23 -6.66 -11.48 1.96
CA ILE A 23 -7.28 -12.54 2.78
C ILE A 23 -8.76 -12.27 3.10
N ALA A 24 -9.21 -11.01 3.01
CA ALA A 24 -10.55 -10.60 3.40
C ALA A 24 -11.61 -11.47 2.69
N PRO A 25 -12.60 -11.98 3.45
CA PRO A 25 -13.57 -12.93 2.91
C PRO A 25 -14.52 -12.24 1.93
N ALA A 26 -15.11 -13.02 1.03
CA ALA A 26 -15.89 -12.50 -0.10
C ALA A 26 -17.03 -11.57 0.35
N GLU A 27 -17.64 -11.79 1.50
CA GLU A 27 -18.73 -10.96 2.02
C GLU A 27 -18.27 -9.53 2.32
N VAL A 28 -17.05 -9.37 2.84
CA VAL A 28 -16.42 -8.08 3.13
C VAL A 28 -16.01 -7.37 1.83
N VAL A 29 -15.66 -8.13 0.80
CA VAL A 29 -15.23 -7.61 -0.50
C VAL A 29 -16.43 -7.21 -1.37
N LYS A 30 -17.47 -8.05 -1.41
CA LYS A 30 -18.68 -7.86 -2.21
C LYS A 30 -19.52 -6.67 -1.74
N GLU A 31 -19.56 -6.39 -0.44
CA GLU A 31 -20.16 -5.13 0.07
C GLU A 31 -19.51 -3.88 -0.55
N VAL A 32 -18.25 -3.98 -1.02
CA VAL A 32 -17.47 -2.86 -1.58
C VAL A 32 -17.43 -2.89 -3.11
N GLU A 33 -17.46 -4.08 -3.75
CA GLU A 33 -17.20 -4.25 -5.18
C GLU A 33 -18.45 -4.58 -6.04
N GLU A 34 -19.64 -4.83 -5.46
CA GLU A 34 -20.86 -5.25 -6.22
C GLU A 34 -21.41 -4.23 -7.25
N ILE A 35 -20.86 -3.01 -7.34
CA ILE A 35 -21.47 -1.90 -8.09
C ILE A 35 -20.83 -1.67 -9.48
N THR A 36 -19.61 -2.14 -9.77
CA THR A 36 -18.93 -1.77 -11.02
C THR A 36 -17.99 -2.85 -11.55
N TYR A 37 -18.50 -3.70 -12.45
CA TYR A 37 -17.64 -4.41 -13.41
C TYR A 37 -17.14 -3.43 -14.48
N LEU A 38 -16.21 -2.57 -14.10
CA LEU A 38 -15.45 -1.74 -15.03
C LEU A 38 -14.01 -2.24 -15.07
N PRO A 39 -13.33 -2.21 -16.22
CA PRO A 39 -11.90 -2.55 -16.32
C PRO A 39 -10.98 -1.58 -15.57
N PHE A 40 -11.56 -0.56 -14.91
CA PHE A 40 -10.88 0.40 -14.05
C PHE A 40 -11.87 0.86 -12.98
N ASP A 41 -11.57 0.58 -11.72
CA ASP A 41 -12.26 1.19 -10.56
C ASP A 41 -11.37 2.29 -9.95
N PRO A 42 -11.65 3.58 -10.23
CA PRO A 42 -10.89 4.68 -9.68
C PRO A 42 -10.89 4.71 -8.14
N GLN A 43 -11.94 4.19 -7.50
CA GLN A 43 -12.03 4.17 -6.04
C GLN A 43 -11.10 3.12 -5.46
N SER A 44 -11.03 1.93 -6.08
CA SER A 44 -10.03 0.91 -5.73
C SER A 44 -8.62 1.46 -5.89
N SER A 45 -8.31 2.01 -7.05
CA SER A 45 -6.97 2.53 -7.32
C SER A 45 -6.59 3.67 -6.37
N LEU A 46 -7.54 4.52 -5.97
CA LEU A 46 -7.28 5.54 -4.94
C LEU A 46 -6.97 4.92 -3.57
N ARG A 47 -7.69 3.88 -3.15
CA ARG A 47 -7.41 3.17 -1.89
C ARG A 47 -6.01 2.55 -1.92
N HIS A 48 -5.68 1.85 -2.99
CA HIS A 48 -4.37 1.25 -3.22
C HIS A 48 -3.25 2.30 -3.19
N PHE A 49 -3.42 3.39 -3.92
CA PHE A 49 -2.49 4.53 -3.90
C PHE A 49 -2.27 5.07 -2.49
N SER A 50 -3.35 5.41 -1.77
CA SER A 50 -3.25 6.01 -0.44
C SER A 50 -2.61 5.07 0.58
N LEU A 51 -2.98 3.79 0.56
CA LEU A 51 -2.47 2.76 1.45
C LEU A 51 -0.96 2.59 1.26
N PHE A 52 -0.50 2.46 0.01
CA PHE A 52 0.93 2.29 -0.29
C PHE A 52 1.73 3.59 -0.16
N ALA A 53 1.11 4.76 -0.31
CA ALA A 53 1.75 6.03 0.03
C ALA A 53 2.04 6.14 1.53
N ILE A 54 1.06 5.81 2.38
CA ILE A 54 1.23 5.81 3.84
C ILE A 54 2.24 4.73 4.25
N TYR A 55 2.10 3.52 3.72
CA TYR A 55 2.99 2.41 4.04
C TYR A 55 4.44 2.69 3.64
N SER A 56 4.67 3.23 2.44
CA SER A 56 6.00 3.64 1.98
C SER A 56 6.55 4.79 2.81
N PHE A 57 5.73 5.76 3.21
CA PHE A 57 6.18 6.85 4.10
C PHE A 57 6.71 6.32 5.44
N VAL A 58 5.94 5.43 6.08
CA VAL A 58 6.35 4.80 7.34
C VAL A 58 7.58 3.91 7.13
N SER A 59 7.59 3.11 6.06
CA SER A 59 8.70 2.22 5.71
C SER A 59 9.98 3.00 5.44
N ALA A 60 9.91 4.07 4.66
CA ALA A 60 11.06 4.91 4.31
C ALA A 60 11.57 5.70 5.51
N THR A 61 10.70 6.08 6.45
CA THR A 61 11.13 6.68 7.73
C THR A 61 11.95 5.70 8.57
N LEU A 62 11.66 4.40 8.47
CA LEU A 62 12.35 3.34 9.22
C LEU A 62 13.61 2.82 8.53
N TYR A 63 13.58 2.72 7.20
CA TYR A 63 14.52 1.95 6.39
C TYR A 63 15.12 2.75 5.21
N GLY A 64 14.80 4.04 5.06
CA GLY A 64 15.28 4.85 3.93
C GLY A 64 14.72 4.37 2.58
N TRP A 65 15.55 4.40 1.55
CA TRP A 65 15.14 3.96 0.20
C TRP A 65 14.76 2.47 0.14
N ASP A 66 15.30 1.63 1.03
CA ASP A 66 14.89 0.23 1.14
C ASP A 66 13.42 0.11 1.57
N GLY A 67 12.91 1.08 2.34
CA GLY A 67 11.50 1.15 2.70
C GLY A 67 10.57 1.33 1.50
N MET A 68 11.00 2.08 0.49
CA MET A 68 10.28 2.21 -0.78
C MET A 68 10.24 0.87 -1.51
N LEU A 69 11.38 0.16 -1.57
CA LEU A 69 11.47 -1.15 -2.22
C LEU A 69 10.58 -2.18 -1.51
N ILE A 70 10.61 -2.22 -0.18
CA ILE A 70 9.72 -3.08 0.63
C ILE A 70 8.25 -2.80 0.29
N SER A 71 7.86 -1.53 0.22
CA SER A 71 6.50 -1.11 -0.13
C SER A 71 6.11 -1.53 -1.54
N ALA A 72 6.96 -1.27 -2.53
CA ALA A 72 6.69 -1.61 -3.93
C ALA A 72 6.60 -3.13 -4.15
N VAL A 73 7.52 -3.90 -3.55
CA VAL A 73 7.50 -5.37 -3.60
C VAL A 73 6.24 -5.91 -2.93
N LEU A 74 5.88 -5.41 -1.75
CA LEU A 74 4.64 -5.83 -1.09
C LEU A 74 3.43 -5.53 -1.98
N GLY A 75 3.35 -4.34 -2.58
CA GLY A 75 2.25 -3.97 -3.48
C GLY A 75 2.14 -4.90 -4.69
N GLY A 76 3.26 -5.19 -5.35
CA GLY A 76 3.27 -6.15 -6.46
C GLY A 76 2.86 -7.56 -6.04
N LEU A 77 3.35 -8.04 -4.89
CA LEU A 77 2.98 -9.35 -4.36
C LEU A 77 1.50 -9.41 -3.95
N THR A 78 0.92 -8.29 -3.49
CA THR A 78 -0.49 -8.21 -3.09
C THR A 78 -1.40 -8.41 -4.30
N GLU A 79 -1.16 -7.70 -5.40
CA GLU A 79 -1.90 -7.88 -6.67
C GLU A 79 -1.70 -9.27 -7.26
N LEU A 80 -0.47 -9.78 -7.22
CA LEU A 80 -0.19 -11.14 -7.71
C LEU A 80 -0.91 -12.19 -6.86
N ALA A 81 -0.98 -12.00 -5.54
CA ALA A 81 -1.68 -12.91 -4.64
C ALA A 81 -3.20 -12.89 -4.87
N GLN A 82 -3.78 -11.73 -5.22
CA GLN A 82 -5.20 -11.62 -5.58
C GLN A 82 -5.57 -12.51 -6.77
N TRP A 83 -4.64 -12.80 -7.69
CA TRP A 83 -4.86 -13.76 -8.78
C TRP A 83 -5.28 -15.16 -8.30
N PHE A 84 -4.88 -15.52 -7.07
CA PHE A 84 -5.17 -16.82 -6.47
C PHE A 84 -6.37 -16.80 -5.52
N VAL A 85 -7.02 -15.65 -5.34
CA VAL A 85 -8.16 -15.48 -4.43
C VAL A 85 -9.45 -15.39 -5.27
N PRO A 86 -10.37 -16.38 -5.19
CA PRO A 86 -11.47 -16.52 -6.15
C PRO A 86 -12.45 -15.34 -6.27
N TRP A 87 -12.52 -14.49 -5.24
CA TRP A 87 -13.39 -13.32 -5.18
C TRP A 87 -12.61 -12.00 -5.26
N ARG A 88 -11.35 -12.06 -5.71
CA ARG A 88 -10.55 -10.89 -6.05
C ARG A 88 -10.14 -10.98 -7.52
N THR A 89 -9.81 -9.83 -8.08
CA THR A 89 -9.37 -9.72 -9.46
C THR A 89 -8.05 -8.97 -9.47
N PHE A 90 -7.07 -9.49 -10.20
CA PHE A 90 -5.88 -8.72 -10.51
C PHE A 90 -6.27 -7.49 -11.34
N ASP A 91 -5.89 -6.30 -10.86
CA ASP A 91 -6.13 -5.05 -11.57
C ASP A 91 -4.80 -4.32 -11.84
N LEU A 92 -4.54 -4.03 -13.11
CA LEU A 92 -3.31 -3.34 -13.52
C LEU A 92 -3.28 -1.88 -13.02
N GLY A 93 -4.43 -1.22 -12.93
CA GLY A 93 -4.59 0.09 -12.33
C GLY A 93 -4.22 0.09 -10.84
N ASP A 94 -4.65 -0.92 -10.09
CA ASP A 94 -4.31 -1.07 -8.68
C ASP A 94 -2.82 -1.39 -8.47
N LEU A 95 -2.22 -2.21 -9.34
CA LEU A 95 -0.77 -2.42 -9.37
C LEU A 95 0.01 -1.11 -9.59
N LEU A 96 -0.41 -0.31 -10.57
CA LEU A 96 0.21 0.97 -10.86
C LEU A 96 -0.02 1.97 -9.71
N ALA A 97 -1.20 1.96 -9.10
CA ALA A 97 -1.51 2.77 -7.94
C ALA A 97 -0.63 2.42 -6.73
N ASN A 98 -0.39 1.14 -6.46
CA ASN A 98 0.54 0.68 -5.43
C ASN A 98 1.97 1.20 -5.68
N ALA A 99 2.42 1.14 -6.92
CA ALA A 99 3.75 1.61 -7.32
C ALA A 99 3.89 3.14 -7.18
N LEU A 100 2.91 3.89 -7.70
CA LEU A 100 2.88 5.35 -7.60
C LEU A 100 2.76 5.82 -6.15
N GLY A 101 1.90 5.19 -5.36
CA GLY A 101 1.78 5.44 -3.93
C GLY A 101 3.13 5.23 -3.24
N SER A 102 3.78 4.10 -3.51
CA SER A 102 5.10 3.79 -2.93
C SER A 102 6.16 4.84 -3.27
N LEU A 103 6.20 5.33 -4.52
CA LEU A 103 7.10 6.40 -4.94
C LEU A 103 6.79 7.72 -4.23
N ILE A 104 5.53 8.12 -4.17
CA ILE A 104 5.10 9.37 -3.53
C ILE A 104 5.38 9.35 -2.03
N GLY A 105 5.08 8.25 -1.33
CA GLY A 105 5.35 8.11 0.11
C GLY A 105 6.83 8.24 0.46
N ALA A 106 7.70 7.61 -0.34
CA ALA A 106 9.15 7.73 -0.19
C ALA A 106 9.65 9.15 -0.49
N TRP A 107 9.14 9.78 -1.54
CA TRP A 107 9.46 11.17 -1.90
C TRP A 107 9.06 12.15 -0.79
N LEU A 108 7.85 12.00 -0.21
CA LEU A 108 7.39 12.82 0.91
C LEU A 108 8.27 12.64 2.15
N THR A 109 8.69 11.41 2.45
CA THR A 109 9.64 11.12 3.54
C THR A 109 10.94 11.88 3.32
N TYR A 110 11.51 11.77 2.13
CA TYR A 110 12.75 12.45 1.78
C TYR A 110 12.62 13.97 1.89
N LYS A 111 11.50 14.56 1.46
CA LYS A 111 11.23 16.00 1.64
C LYS A 111 11.14 16.38 3.11
N ALA A 112 10.43 15.60 3.92
CA ALA A 112 10.27 15.87 5.35
C ALA A 112 11.61 15.85 6.11
N PHE A 113 12.50 14.90 5.78
CA PHE A 113 13.77 14.72 6.50
C PHE A 113 14.98 15.44 5.87
N ARG A 114 14.92 15.87 4.60
CA ARG A 114 15.93 16.79 4.05
C ARG A 114 15.77 18.23 4.53
N VAL A 115 14.56 18.66 4.82
CA VAL A 115 14.31 20.01 5.36
C VAL A 115 14.95 20.19 6.75
N THR A 116 15.14 19.10 7.50
CA THR A 116 15.74 19.13 8.84
C THR A 116 17.28 19.18 8.86
N GLU A 117 17.96 18.99 7.72
CA GLU A 117 19.44 19.03 7.65
C GLU A 117 19.99 20.39 7.15
N VAL A 118 19.12 21.31 6.73
CA VAL A 118 19.50 22.62 6.17
C VAL A 118 19.04 23.81 7.06
N GLY A 119 18.60 23.51 8.29
CA GLY A 119 18.13 24.50 9.28
C GLY A 119 19.11 24.72 10.42
#